data_AF-A0A2V8MV24-F1
#
_entry.id   AF-A0A2V8MV24-F1
#
_cell.length_a   1.000
_cell.length_b   1.000
_cell.length_c   1.000
_cell.angle_alpha   90.00
_cell.angle_beta   90.00
_cell.angle_gamma   90.00
#
_symmetry.space_group_name_H-M   'P 1'
#
loop_
_entity.id
_entity.type
_entity.pdbx_description
1 polymer ?
#
loop_
_entity_poly.entity_id
_entity_poly.type
_entity_poly.pdbx_seq_one_letter_code
_entity_poly.pdbx_strand_id
1 'polypeptide(L)'
;MAAYPATLSPIQFVDRMFLNAGLTPSDSERITAVNEFSGAPNTVDAAARARALRDVAESSTLQQQEFSRAFVLMQYFGYLRRDANSGPDTDFSGYNYWLRKLDQFNGNFGDAEMIKAFLVSSEYRQRFPR
;
A
#
# COMPACT_ATOMS: atom_id res chain seq x y z
N MET A 1 21.37 13.17 -9.53
CA MET A 1 21.93 12.06 -8.73
C MET A 1 21.00 10.85 -8.88
N ALA A 2 21.54 9.64 -9.04
CA ALA A 2 20.72 8.43 -9.20
C ALA A 2 20.08 8.03 -7.86
N ALA A 3 18.78 7.65 -7.87
CA ALA A 3 18.04 7.26 -6.66
C ALA A 3 18.56 5.97 -6.01
N TYR A 4 19.22 5.10 -6.79
CA TYR A 4 19.79 3.83 -6.33
C TYR A 4 21.23 3.64 -6.84
N PRO A 5 22.23 4.35 -6.29
CA PRO A 5 23.63 4.16 -6.67
C PRO A 5 24.11 2.72 -6.42
N ALA A 6 25.01 2.20 -7.26
CA ALA A 6 25.58 0.86 -7.07
C ALA A 6 26.52 0.76 -5.86
N THR A 7 26.95 1.90 -5.30
CA THR A 7 27.79 2.01 -4.11
C THR A 7 27.04 1.72 -2.81
N LEU A 8 25.71 1.55 -2.85
CA LEU A 8 24.94 1.20 -1.67
C LEU A 8 25.21 -0.20 -1.21
N SER A 9 25.18 -0.41 0.11
CA SER A 9 25.09 -1.76 0.66
C SER A 9 23.75 -2.41 0.29
N PRO A 10 23.66 -3.75 0.23
CA PRO A 10 22.41 -4.46 0.00
C PRO A 10 21.27 -4.02 0.92
N ILE A 11 21.58 -3.83 2.21
CA ILE A 11 20.63 -3.32 3.22
C ILE A 11 20.09 -1.95 2.83
N GLN A 12 20.96 -0.98 2.53
CA GLN A 12 20.53 0.37 2.15
C GLN A 12 19.74 0.41 0.85
N PHE A 13 20.04 -0.50 -0.07
CA PHE A 13 19.33 -0.63 -1.33
C PHE A 13 17.91 -1.16 -1.12
N VAL A 14 17.76 -2.27 -0.39
CA VAL A 14 16.46 -2.90 -0.08
C VAL A 14 15.59 -1.99 0.79
N ASP A 15 16.14 -1.40 1.85
CA ASP A 15 15.40 -0.49 2.74
C ASP A 15 14.86 0.72 1.97
N ARG A 16 15.63 1.22 1.00
CA ARG A 16 15.18 2.33 0.16
C ARG A 16 14.10 1.91 -0.83
N MET A 17 14.09 0.66 -1.31
CA MET A 17 13.00 0.16 -2.15
C MET A 17 11.69 0.11 -1.37
N PHE A 18 11.70 -0.47 -0.16
CA PHE A 18 10.53 -0.51 0.70
C PHE A 18 10.06 0.88 1.13
N LEU A 19 10.99 1.77 1.46
CA LEU A 19 10.67 3.16 1.78
C LEU A 19 10.01 3.89 0.60
N ASN A 20 10.53 3.71 -0.61
CA ASN A 20 9.93 4.30 -1.82
C ASN A 20 8.55 3.73 -2.14
N ALA A 21 8.30 2.47 -1.76
CA ALA A 21 6.97 1.87 -1.83
C ALA A 21 6.03 2.32 -0.69
N GLY A 22 6.54 3.07 0.30
CA GLY A 22 5.78 3.47 1.48
C GLY A 22 5.36 2.27 2.33
N LEU A 23 6.19 1.23 2.37
CA LEU A 23 5.95 -0.02 3.07
C LEU A 23 6.89 -0.17 4.27
N THR A 24 6.37 -0.80 5.31
CA THR A 24 7.17 -1.37 6.40
C THR A 24 7.20 -2.89 6.20
N PRO A 25 8.27 -3.46 5.63
CA PRO A 25 8.33 -4.90 5.37
C PRO A 25 8.43 -5.70 6.67
N SER A 26 8.03 -6.97 6.62
CA SER A 26 8.42 -7.92 7.66
C SER A 26 9.93 -8.18 7.63
N ASP A 27 10.48 -8.62 8.76
CA ASP A 27 11.91 -9.00 8.83
C ASP A 27 12.26 -10.09 7.80
N SER A 28 11.34 -11.03 7.55
CA SER A 28 11.53 -12.13 6.59
C SER A 28 11.62 -11.63 5.14
N GLU A 29 10.70 -10.74 4.73
CA GLU A 29 10.70 -10.15 3.38
C GLU A 29 11.97 -9.33 3.16
N ARG A 30 12.35 -8.54 4.17
CA ARG A 30 13.57 -7.74 4.14
C ARG A 30 14.82 -8.61 4.03
N ILE A 31 14.93 -9.66 4.84
CA ILE A 31 16.09 -10.57 4.83
C ILE A 31 16.19 -11.31 3.51
N THR A 32 15.07 -11.79 2.96
CA THR A 32 15.03 -12.48 1.66
C THR A 32 15.63 -11.60 0.56
N ALA A 33 15.13 -10.37 0.41
CA ALA A 33 15.62 -9.45 -0.62
C ALA A 33 17.09 -9.02 -0.41
N VAL A 34 17.58 -8.94 0.84
CA VAL A 34 18.99 -8.64 1.13
C VAL A 34 19.89 -9.84 0.78
N ASN A 35 19.42 -11.06 1.02
CA ASN A 35 20.18 -12.29 0.77
C ASN A 35 20.44 -12.54 -0.73
N GLU A 36 19.69 -11.90 -1.64
CA GLU A 36 19.94 -11.93 -3.08
C GLU A 36 21.35 -11.47 -3.49
N PHE A 37 21.99 -10.67 -2.63
CA PHE A 37 23.34 -10.17 -2.82
C PHE A 37 24.43 -11.07 -2.20
N SER A 38 24.05 -12.18 -1.54
CA SER A 38 24.98 -13.19 -1.01
C SER A 38 26.13 -12.63 -0.16
N GLY A 39 25.86 -11.58 0.63
CA GLY A 39 26.86 -10.92 1.48
C GLY A 39 27.80 -9.93 0.76
N ALA A 40 27.52 -9.58 -0.50
CA ALA A 40 28.29 -8.57 -1.22
C ALA A 40 28.29 -7.22 -0.48
N PRO A 41 29.40 -6.46 -0.50
CA PRO A 41 29.50 -5.19 0.21
C PRO A 41 28.70 -4.06 -0.47
N ASN A 42 28.28 -4.26 -1.73
CA ASN A 42 27.60 -3.25 -2.53
C ASN A 42 26.60 -3.88 -3.51
N THR A 43 25.94 -3.05 -4.31
CA THR A 43 24.87 -3.46 -5.24
C THR A 43 25.27 -3.28 -6.70
N VAL A 44 26.52 -3.57 -7.05
CA VAL A 44 27.00 -3.53 -8.45
C VAL A 44 26.45 -4.68 -9.30
N ASP A 45 26.11 -5.82 -8.68
CA ASP A 45 25.52 -6.96 -9.38
C ASP A 45 24.08 -6.65 -9.82
N ALA A 46 23.91 -6.43 -11.12
CA ALA A 46 22.63 -6.12 -11.73
C ALA A 46 21.62 -7.27 -11.63
N ALA A 47 22.06 -8.53 -11.65
CA ALA A 47 21.18 -9.68 -11.52
C ALA A 47 20.64 -9.81 -10.09
N ALA A 48 21.48 -9.59 -9.08
CA ALA A 48 21.06 -9.52 -7.68
C ALA A 48 20.05 -8.38 -7.45
N ARG A 49 20.27 -7.20 -8.03
CA ARG A 49 19.31 -6.09 -7.96
C ARG A 49 17.95 -6.45 -8.56
N ALA A 50 17.94 -7.16 -9.69
CA ALA A 50 16.70 -7.55 -10.36
C ALA A 50 15.89 -8.56 -9.54
N ARG A 51 16.56 -9.51 -8.87
CA ARG A 51 15.90 -10.46 -7.97
C ARG A 51 15.39 -9.78 -6.71
N ALA A 52 16.21 -8.95 -6.05
CA ALA A 52 15.78 -8.17 -4.88
C ALA A 52 14.59 -7.25 -5.20
N LEU A 53 14.57 -6.62 -6.39
CA LEU A 53 13.41 -5.83 -6.82
C LEU A 53 12.16 -6.69 -7.00
N ARG A 54 12.30 -7.91 -7.56
CA ARG A 54 11.19 -8.84 -7.70
C ARG A 54 10.64 -9.24 -6.32
N ASP A 55 11.51 -9.57 -5.37
CA ASP A 55 11.08 -9.94 -4.01
C ASP A 55 10.30 -8.82 -3.32
N VAL A 56 10.74 -7.57 -3.49
CA VAL A 56 10.01 -6.39 -2.98
C VAL A 56 8.66 -6.24 -3.68
N ALA A 57 8.62 -6.39 -5.01
CA ALA A 57 7.42 -6.24 -5.82
C ALA A 57 6.38 -7.36 -5.60
N GLU A 58 6.83 -8.54 -5.21
CA GLU A 58 5.99 -9.71 -4.91
C GLU A 58 5.73 -9.86 -3.40
N SER A 59 6.17 -8.89 -2.59
CA SER A 59 5.98 -8.94 -1.13
C SER A 59 4.50 -8.96 -0.76
N SER A 60 4.17 -9.81 0.21
CA SER A 60 2.80 -9.94 0.74
C SER A 60 2.31 -8.62 1.35
N THR A 61 3.23 -7.87 1.96
CA THR A 61 2.97 -6.54 2.51
C THR A 61 2.53 -5.55 1.42
N LEU A 62 3.19 -5.55 0.24
CA LEU A 62 2.77 -4.70 -0.88
C LEU A 62 1.40 -5.11 -1.41
N GLN A 63 1.19 -6.42 -1.58
CA GLN A 63 -0.09 -6.95 -2.06
C GLN A 63 -1.24 -6.54 -1.14
N GLN A 64 -1.06 -6.65 0.18
CA GLN A 64 -2.08 -6.27 1.15
C GLN A 64 -2.37 -4.76 1.12
N GLN A 65 -1.35 -3.92 1.02
CA GLN A 65 -1.53 -2.47 0.93
C GLN A 65 -2.32 -2.07 -0.31
N GLU A 66 -1.95 -2.61 -1.49
CA GLU A 66 -2.66 -2.32 -2.74
C GLU A 66 -4.09 -2.87 -2.73
N PHE A 67 -4.31 -4.04 -2.14
CA PHE A 67 -5.64 -4.58 -1.95
C PHE A 67 -6.50 -3.67 -1.06
N SER A 68 -5.99 -3.22 0.09
CA SER A 68 -6.70 -2.29 0.98
C SER A 68 -7.06 -0.99 0.25
N ARG A 69 -6.12 -0.43 -0.52
CA ARG A 69 -6.34 0.76 -1.35
C ARG A 69 -7.46 0.58 -2.37
N ALA A 70 -7.41 -0.52 -3.12
CA ALA A 70 -8.42 -0.86 -4.13
C ALA A 70 -9.78 -1.16 -3.49
N PHE A 71 -9.79 -1.86 -2.36
CA PHE A 71 -11.01 -2.20 -1.62
C PHE A 71 -11.75 -0.94 -1.14
N VAL A 72 -11.02 0.04 -0.58
CA VAL A 72 -11.60 1.33 -0.18
C VAL A 72 -12.20 2.04 -1.39
N LEU A 73 -11.46 2.12 -2.49
CA LEU A 73 -11.94 2.79 -3.71
C LEU A 73 -13.19 2.11 -4.30
N MET A 74 -13.24 0.79 -4.26
CA MET A 74 -14.41 0.02 -4.69
C MET A 74 -15.66 0.34 -3.86
N GLN A 75 -15.53 0.69 -2.58
CA GLN A 75 -16.68 1.15 -1.78
C GLN A 75 -17.24 2.49 -2.27
N TYR A 76 -16.36 3.44 -2.65
CA TYR A 76 -16.76 4.71 -3.25
C TYR A 76 -17.50 4.48 -4.58
N PHE A 77 -16.96 3.63 -5.46
CA PHE A 77 -17.60 3.30 -6.72
C PHE A 77 -18.93 2.55 -6.56
N GLY A 78 -18.99 1.59 -5.64
CA GLY A 78 -20.18 0.76 -5.42
C GLY A 78 -21.30 1.54 -4.76
N TYR A 79 -21.04 2.12 -3.59
CA TYR A 79 -22.07 2.78 -2.77
C TYR A 79 -22.34 4.22 -3.22
N LEU A 80 -21.28 5.01 -3.45
CA LEU A 80 -21.42 6.45 -3.72
C LEU A 80 -21.46 6.77 -5.22
N ARG A 81 -21.01 5.83 -6.08
CA ARG A 81 -20.98 5.97 -7.55
C ARG A 81 -20.19 7.20 -8.03
N ARG A 82 -19.10 7.50 -7.31
CA ARG A 82 -18.19 8.62 -7.59
C ARG A 82 -16.75 8.27 -7.24
N ASP A 83 -15.79 9.03 -7.76
CA ASP A 83 -14.39 8.99 -7.34
C ASP A 83 -14.24 9.50 -5.90
N ALA A 84 -13.21 9.02 -5.21
CA ALA A 84 -12.99 9.37 -3.80
C ALA A 84 -12.60 10.84 -3.54
N ASN A 85 -12.30 11.59 -4.61
CA ASN A 85 -11.98 13.02 -4.61
C ASN A 85 -12.95 13.85 -5.48
N SER A 86 -14.17 13.34 -5.70
CA SER A 86 -15.19 14.02 -6.49
C SER A 86 -16.43 14.36 -5.65
N GLY A 87 -17.23 15.34 -6.08
CA GLY A 87 -18.42 15.77 -5.35
C GLY A 87 -18.08 16.72 -4.18
N PRO A 88 -18.59 16.49 -2.95
CA PRO A 88 -18.35 17.38 -1.81
C PRO A 88 -16.93 17.27 -1.24
N ASP A 89 -16.22 16.18 -1.53
CA ASP A 89 -14.83 15.96 -1.15
C ASP A 89 -13.92 16.41 -2.30
N THR A 90 -13.14 17.47 -2.09
CA THR A 90 -12.11 17.92 -3.06
C THR A 90 -10.72 17.37 -2.74
N ASP A 91 -10.58 16.69 -1.60
CA ASP A 91 -9.35 16.06 -1.16
C ASP A 91 -9.60 14.59 -0.81
N PHE A 92 -8.57 13.76 -0.92
CA PHE A 92 -8.64 12.34 -0.58
C PHE A 92 -8.74 12.10 0.94
N SER A 93 -9.25 13.06 1.72
CA SER A 93 -9.28 13.01 3.18
C SER A 93 -10.14 11.84 3.68
N GLY A 94 -11.34 11.65 3.14
CA GLY A 94 -12.22 10.53 3.45
C GLY A 94 -11.61 9.18 3.05
N TYR A 95 -11.01 9.11 1.86
CA TYR A 95 -10.29 7.93 1.40
C TYR A 95 -9.16 7.54 2.35
N ASN A 96 -8.30 8.50 2.69
CA ASN A 96 -7.16 8.30 3.58
C ASN A 96 -7.60 7.95 5.00
N TYR A 97 -8.71 8.51 5.49
CA TYR A 97 -9.30 8.13 6.76
C TYR A 97 -9.69 6.65 6.78
N TRP A 98 -10.44 6.19 5.76
CA TRP A 98 -10.85 4.79 5.67
C TRP A 98 -9.69 3.84 5.44
N LEU A 99 -8.71 4.23 4.63
CA LEU A 99 -7.49 3.45 4.41
C LEU A 99 -6.74 3.25 5.73
N ARG A 100 -6.47 4.33 6.48
CA ARG A 100 -5.79 4.25 7.78
C ARG A 100 -6.58 3.41 8.78
N LYS A 101 -7.90 3.53 8.80
CA LYS A 101 -8.75 2.74 9.69
C LYS A 101 -8.67 1.26 9.30
N LEU A 102 -8.76 0.93 8.03
CA LEU A 102 -8.64 -0.44 7.54
C LEU A 102 -7.27 -1.04 7.89
N ASP A 103 -6.19 -0.27 7.73
CA ASP A 103 -4.84 -0.69 8.10
C ASP A 103 -4.68 -0.92 9.62
N GLN A 104 -5.28 -0.06 10.47
CA GLN A 104 -5.30 -0.25 11.93
C GLN A 104 -5.98 -1.55 12.37
N PHE A 105 -6.93 -2.04 11.59
CA PHE A 105 -7.62 -3.30 11.82
C PHE A 105 -7.07 -4.44 10.95
N ASN A 106 -5.83 -4.32 10.45
CA ASN A 106 -5.14 -5.35 9.65
C ASN A 106 -5.95 -5.82 8.42
N GLY A 107 -6.68 -4.93 7.77
CA GLY A 107 -7.55 -5.28 6.63
C GLY A 107 -8.92 -5.85 7.01
N ASN A 108 -9.24 -5.97 8.31
CA ASN A 108 -10.56 -6.39 8.74
C ASN A 108 -11.58 -5.24 8.60
N PHE A 109 -12.28 -5.23 7.45
CA PHE A 109 -13.31 -4.23 7.14
C PHE A 109 -14.54 -4.29 8.07
N GLY A 110 -14.78 -5.43 8.72
CA GLY A 110 -15.85 -5.61 9.71
C GLY A 110 -15.55 -4.85 11.00
N ASP A 111 -14.34 -5.04 11.52
CA ASP A 111 -13.85 -4.34 12.73
C ASP A 111 -13.58 -2.85 12.45
N ALA A 112 -13.15 -2.52 11.22
CA ALA A 112 -13.06 -1.13 10.77
C ALA A 112 -14.44 -0.46 10.60
N GLU A 113 -15.54 -1.22 10.73
CA GLU A 113 -16.93 -0.80 10.53
C GLU A 113 -17.16 -0.08 9.20
N MET A 114 -16.32 -0.37 8.21
CA MET A 114 -16.21 0.46 7.02
C MET A 114 -17.48 0.36 6.17
N ILE A 115 -17.92 -0.86 5.86
CA ILE A 115 -19.13 -1.09 5.04
C ILE A 115 -20.36 -0.48 5.73
N LYS A 116 -20.47 -0.62 7.06
CA LYS A 116 -21.57 -0.05 7.84
C LYS A 116 -21.62 1.47 7.67
N ALA A 117 -20.47 2.13 7.77
CA ALA A 117 -20.37 3.58 7.66
C ALA A 117 -20.77 4.12 6.28
N PHE A 118 -20.38 3.43 5.19
CA PHE A 118 -20.83 3.80 3.84
C PHE A 118 -22.35 3.64 3.69
N LEU A 119 -22.94 2.57 4.22
CA LEU A 119 -24.38 2.30 4.17
C LEU A 119 -25.21 3.31 4.97
N VAL A 120 -24.72 3.78 6.12
CA VAL A 120 -25.44 4.76 6.95
C VAL A 120 -25.12 6.21 6.60
N SER A 121 -24.15 6.44 5.71
CA SER A 121 -23.78 7.78 5.27
C SER A 121 -25.02 8.52 4.75
N SER A 122 -25.12 9.80 5.11
CA SER A 122 -26.18 10.69 4.63
C SER A 122 -26.23 10.71 3.11
N GLU A 123 -25.06 10.68 2.46
CA GLU A 123 -24.90 10.64 1.02
C GLU A 123 -25.53 9.39 0.39
N TYR A 124 -25.24 8.18 0.91
CA TYR A 124 -25.86 6.96 0.40
C TYR A 124 -27.39 6.95 0.61
N ARG A 125 -27.85 7.38 1.78
CA ARG A 125 -29.30 7.43 2.11
C ARG A 125 -30.06 8.43 1.24
N GLN A 126 -29.45 9.57 0.90
CA GLN A 126 -30.05 10.60 0.04
C GLN A 126 -30.25 10.14 -1.41
N ARG A 127 -29.61 9.04 -1.84
CA ARG A 127 -29.83 8.46 -3.17
C ARG A 127 -31.16 7.73 -3.32
N PHE A 128 -31.77 7.31 -2.22
CA PHE A 128 -33.05 6.61 -2.22
C PHE A 128 -34.11 7.51 -1.57
N PRO A 129 -34.74 8.42 -2.35
CA PRO A 129 -35.84 9.22 -1.86
C PRO A 129 -37.00 8.30 -1.41
N ARG A 130 -37.65 8.70 -0.32
CA ARG A 130 -38.85 8.03 0.22
C ARG A 130 -40.07 8.27 -0.64
#